data_AF-A0A1D2M8Z6-F1
#
_entry.id   AF-A0A1D2M8Z6-F1
#
_cell.length_a   1.000
_cell.length_b   1.000
_cell.length_c   1.000
_cell.angle_alpha   90.00
_cell.angle_beta   90.00
_cell.angle_gamma   90.00
#
_symmetry.space_group_name_H-M   'P 1'
#
loop_
_entity.id
_entity.type
_entity.pdbx_description
1 polymer ?
#
loop_
_entity_poly.entity_id
_entity_poly.type
_entity_poly.pdbx_seq_one_letter_code
_entity_poly.pdbx_strand_id
1 'polypeptide(L)'
;CLSSFRIMNKLALVSAVLLAVAHAAPDLLSGLTDSADKAAEAVAEIITTAAPIDSPTTGSPANSTAIAQGTAEQRTRLLAKLFKDYDKHVNPDNVNLRFGVALIDFHVLEERDALESYVWLRYVWQDDRLKWDPEESGVTNVIRLDSSLIWKPDVTLYNSADPVNMINCWQSNVLIYPKGEVLWVPPCKMLSRCHLTLKKQPYGEQTCTLKFGSWTFDGFVLGLDLYKANKTIDLSDLNNSSEFEVLSTSAKKNDRYYSCCPEPYSDLTFNMTIKRIPGDELIKKW
;
A
#
# COMPACT_ATOMS: atom_id res chain seq x y z
N CYS A 1 -1.92 10.72 22.52
CA CYS A 1 -2.87 11.62 23.22
C CYS A 1 -4.10 12.07 22.41
N LEU A 2 -4.19 11.91 21.08
CA LEU A 2 -5.40 12.31 20.32
C LEU A 2 -6.43 11.17 20.07
N SER A 3 -6.12 9.92 20.44
CA SER A 3 -7.04 8.77 20.36
C SER A 3 -7.92 8.59 21.61
N SER A 4 -7.45 8.98 22.80
CA SER A 4 -8.26 8.90 24.04
C SER A 4 -9.41 9.91 24.09
N PHE A 5 -9.32 11.02 23.35
CA PHE A 5 -10.37 12.06 23.37
C PHE A 5 -11.65 11.65 22.62
N ARG A 6 -11.56 10.78 21.60
CA ARG A 6 -12.74 10.30 20.85
C ARG A 6 -13.51 9.18 21.56
N ILE A 7 -12.88 8.44 22.46
CA ILE A 7 -13.51 7.36 23.23
C ILE A 7 -14.28 7.93 24.43
N MET A 8 -13.73 8.94 25.11
CA MET A 8 -14.43 9.62 26.22
C MET A 8 -15.74 10.30 25.76
N ASN A 9 -15.77 10.86 24.54
CA ASN A 9 -16.99 11.48 23.99
C ASN A 9 -18.12 10.46 23.69
N LYS A 10 -17.79 9.20 23.38
CA LYS A 10 -18.81 8.17 23.13
C LYS A 10 -19.38 7.60 24.43
N LEU A 11 -18.56 7.42 25.47
CA LEU A 11 -19.06 7.00 26.79
C LEU A 11 -19.93 8.09 27.45
N ALA A 12 -19.56 9.36 27.29
CA ALA A 12 -20.36 10.48 27.79
C ALA A 12 -21.76 10.53 27.14
N LEU A 13 -21.85 10.22 25.84
CA LEU A 13 -23.13 10.19 25.11
C LEU A 13 -24.03 9.03 25.58
N VAL A 14 -23.46 7.84 25.79
CA VAL A 14 -24.20 6.67 26.29
C VAL A 14 -24.70 6.88 27.72
N SER A 15 -23.89 7.50 28.58
CA SER A 15 -24.27 7.83 29.95
C SER A 15 -25.37 8.89 30.00
N ALA A 16 -25.31 9.92 29.13
CA ALA A 16 -26.36 10.94 29.02
C ALA A 16 -27.70 10.38 28.49
N VAL A 17 -27.66 9.42 27.55
CA VAL A 17 -28.86 8.75 27.02
C VAL A 17 -29.50 7.86 28.09
N LEU A 18 -28.71 7.08 28.83
CA LEU A 18 -29.21 6.26 29.95
C LEU A 18 -29.82 7.12 31.06
N LEU A 19 -29.21 8.27 31.38
CA LEU A 19 -29.74 9.20 32.37
C LEU A 19 -31.03 9.88 31.91
N ALA A 20 -31.16 10.19 30.62
CA ALA A 20 -32.37 10.75 30.02
C ALA A 20 -33.53 9.74 29.97
N VAL A 21 -33.24 8.47 29.66
CA VAL A 21 -34.24 7.38 29.65
C VAL A 21 -34.73 7.08 31.07
N ALA A 22 -33.85 7.11 32.08
CA ALA A 22 -34.20 6.93 33.49
C ALA A 22 -35.16 8.01 34.03
N HIS A 23 -35.15 9.22 33.47
CA HIS A 23 -36.05 10.31 33.87
C HIS A 23 -37.39 10.32 33.10
N ALA A 24 -37.45 9.75 31.90
CA ALA A 24 -38.62 9.87 31.02
C ALA A 24 -39.51 8.62 30.97
N ALA A 25 -38.97 7.42 31.19
CA ALA A 25 -39.72 6.16 31.12
C ALA A 25 -39.02 5.02 31.89
N PRO A 26 -39.20 4.93 33.23
CA PRO A 26 -38.50 3.93 34.05
C PRO A 26 -38.85 2.47 33.70
N ASP A 27 -40.03 2.22 33.11
CA ASP A 27 -40.50 0.87 32.74
C ASP A 27 -39.78 0.26 31.53
N LEU A 28 -39.04 1.05 30.74
CA LEU A 28 -38.22 0.55 29.63
C LEU A 28 -36.84 0.05 30.08
N LEU A 29 -36.38 0.44 31.28
CA LEU A 29 -35.09 -0.02 31.82
C LEU A 29 -35.16 -1.46 32.33
N SER A 30 -36.30 -1.86 32.91
CA SER A 30 -36.52 -3.20 33.47
C SER A 30 -36.52 -4.29 32.39
N GLY A 31 -37.04 -3.99 31.20
CA GLY A 31 -37.02 -4.93 30.06
C GLY A 31 -35.62 -5.15 29.46
N LEU A 32 -34.73 -4.16 29.55
CA LEU A 32 -33.35 -4.26 29.06
C LEU A 32 -32.44 -5.04 30.01
N THR A 33 -32.64 -4.90 31.32
CA THR A 33 -31.90 -5.67 32.34
C THR A 33 -32.30 -7.14 32.30
N ASP A 34 -33.60 -7.43 32.18
CA ASP A 34 -34.13 -8.80 32.16
C ASP A 34 -33.69 -9.59 30.91
N SER A 35 -33.46 -8.90 29.78
CA SER A 35 -32.90 -9.52 28.56
C SER A 35 -31.39 -9.73 28.62
N ALA A 36 -30.65 -8.91 29.37
CA ALA A 36 -29.21 -9.03 29.54
C ALA A 36 -28.85 -10.15 30.53
N ASP A 37 -29.62 -10.29 31.61
CA ASP A 37 -29.45 -11.35 32.60
C ASP A 37 -29.79 -12.73 32.00
N LYS A 38 -30.86 -12.84 31.20
CA LYS A 38 -31.19 -14.08 30.46
C LYS A 38 -30.13 -14.48 29.43
N ALA A 39 -29.45 -13.51 28.82
CA ALA A 39 -28.35 -13.79 27.89
C ALA A 39 -27.08 -14.26 28.63
N ALA A 40 -26.81 -13.72 29.82
CA ALA A 40 -25.68 -14.14 30.65
C ALA A 40 -25.87 -15.56 31.22
N GLU A 41 -27.10 -15.91 31.60
CA GLU A 41 -27.44 -17.23 32.14
C GLU A 41 -27.35 -18.34 31.07
N ALA A 42 -27.80 -18.05 29.83
CA ALA A 42 -27.65 -18.97 28.69
C ALA A 42 -26.19 -19.20 28.27
N VAL A 43 -25.32 -18.19 28.43
CA VAL A 43 -23.87 -18.33 28.15
C VAL A 43 -23.17 -19.14 29.25
N ALA A 44 -23.62 -19.04 30.50
CA ALA A 44 -23.08 -19.79 31.61
C ALA A 44 -23.36 -21.30 31.50
N GLU A 45 -24.55 -21.69 31.01
CA GLU A 45 -24.93 -23.11 30.80
C GLU A 45 -24.15 -23.80 29.66
N ILE A 46 -23.72 -23.04 28.65
CA ILE A 46 -22.91 -23.55 27.52
C ILE A 46 -21.46 -23.83 27.96
N ILE A 47 -20.94 -23.09 28.94
CA ILE A 47 -19.55 -23.25 29.41
C ILE A 47 -19.40 -24.48 30.33
N THR A 48 -20.46 -24.91 31.02
CA THR A 48 -20.41 -26.06 31.96
C THR A 48 -20.50 -27.44 31.30
N THR A 49 -20.74 -27.54 29.98
CA THR A 49 -20.85 -28.83 29.26
C THR A 49 -19.64 -29.17 28.39
N ALA A 50 -18.61 -28.31 28.34
CA ALA A 50 -17.37 -28.59 27.61
C ALA A 50 -16.39 -29.40 28.49
N ALA A 51 -16.21 -30.68 28.17
CA ALA A 51 -15.20 -31.54 28.80
C ALA A 51 -13.76 -31.01 28.56
N PRO A 52 -12.80 -31.25 29.47
CA PRO A 52 -11.44 -30.75 29.33
C PRO A 52 -10.70 -31.52 28.23
N ILE A 53 -10.07 -30.79 27.29
CA ILE A 53 -9.17 -31.37 26.29
C ILE A 53 -7.81 -31.60 26.97
N ASP A 54 -7.52 -32.88 27.23
CA ASP A 54 -6.23 -33.34 27.74
C ASP A 54 -5.10 -33.03 26.75
N SER A 55 -3.96 -32.59 27.29
CA SER A 55 -2.73 -32.33 26.53
C SER A 55 -1.93 -33.62 26.35
N PRO A 56 -1.55 -34.05 25.13
CA PRO A 56 -0.54 -35.08 24.97
C PRO A 56 0.84 -34.45 24.85
N THR A 57 1.66 -34.64 25.88
CA THR A 57 3.12 -34.64 25.79
C THR A 57 3.59 -35.83 24.95
N THR A 58 4.08 -35.57 23.74
CA THR A 58 5.06 -36.42 23.04
C THR A 58 5.96 -35.53 22.17
N GLY A 59 7.27 -35.65 22.36
CA GLY A 59 8.27 -34.87 21.66
C GLY A 59 8.29 -35.15 20.15
N SER A 60 8.31 -34.07 19.37
CA SER A 60 8.74 -34.05 17.97
C SER A 60 9.25 -32.64 17.66
N PRO A 61 10.27 -32.48 16.80
CA PRO A 61 11.21 -31.38 16.89
C PRO A 61 10.58 -30.06 16.45
N ALA A 62 10.67 -29.06 17.31
CA ALA A 62 10.53 -27.67 16.92
C ALA A 62 11.66 -27.33 15.95
N ASN A 63 11.42 -27.44 14.64
CA ASN A 63 12.34 -26.89 13.66
C ASN A 63 11.65 -26.39 12.39
N SER A 64 12.03 -25.16 12.04
CA SER A 64 12.16 -24.62 10.67
C SER A 64 11.21 -23.52 10.14
N THR A 65 10.54 -22.72 10.98
CA THR A 65 10.00 -21.43 10.48
C THR A 65 10.15 -20.24 11.44
N ALA A 66 10.28 -20.46 12.75
CA ALA A 66 10.36 -19.37 13.73
C ALA A 66 11.76 -18.71 13.87
N ILE A 67 12.83 -19.36 13.38
CA ILE A 67 14.22 -18.88 13.56
C ILE A 67 14.67 -17.96 12.40
N ALA A 68 13.91 -17.86 11.32
CA ALA A 68 14.32 -17.09 10.13
C ALA A 68 14.42 -15.56 10.34
N GLN A 69 13.85 -15.02 11.42
CA GLN A 69 13.90 -13.56 11.71
C GLN A 69 14.85 -13.18 12.84
N GLY A 70 15.52 -14.15 13.47
CA GLY A 70 16.29 -13.92 14.70
C GLY A 70 15.42 -13.53 15.90
N THR A 71 16.00 -13.56 17.10
CA THR A 71 15.35 -13.13 18.33
C THR A 71 15.14 -11.60 18.35
N ALA A 72 14.28 -11.12 19.26
CA ALA A 72 14.10 -9.67 19.44
C ALA A 72 15.41 -8.96 19.82
N GLU A 73 16.26 -9.59 20.64
CA GLU A 73 17.56 -9.05 21.02
C GLU A 73 18.51 -8.97 19.81
N GLN A 74 18.60 -10.04 19.00
CA GLN A 74 19.41 -10.07 17.78
C GLN A 74 19.00 -8.97 16.81
N ARG A 75 17.69 -8.83 16.55
CA ARG A 75 17.16 -7.74 15.71
C ARG A 75 17.45 -6.36 16.29
N THR A 76 17.33 -6.18 17.59
CA THR A 76 17.62 -4.89 18.26
C THR A 76 19.09 -4.50 18.11
N ARG A 77 20.01 -5.45 18.34
CA ARG A 77 21.45 -5.23 18.17
C ARG A 77 21.81 -4.94 16.72
N LEU A 78 21.22 -5.68 15.77
CA LEU A 78 21.42 -5.45 14.35
C LEU A 78 20.98 -4.04 13.94
N LEU A 79 19.79 -3.62 14.34
CA LEU A 79 19.30 -2.27 14.03
C LEU A 79 20.20 -1.18 14.62
N ALA A 80 20.65 -1.33 15.88
CA ALA A 80 21.61 -0.40 16.46
C ALA A 80 22.93 -0.33 15.68
N LYS A 81 23.42 -1.46 15.15
CA LYS A 81 24.62 -1.53 14.30
C LYS A 81 24.40 -0.83 12.95
N LEU A 82 23.31 -1.14 12.26
CA LEU A 82 23.00 -0.58 10.93
C LEU A 82 22.75 0.93 10.98
N PHE A 83 22.11 1.44 12.03
CA PHE A 83 21.69 2.84 12.12
C PHE A 83 22.64 3.75 12.90
N LYS A 84 23.78 3.24 13.40
CA LYS A 84 24.72 4.03 14.20
C LYS A 84 25.19 5.30 13.49
N ASP A 85 25.52 5.19 12.20
CA ASP A 85 26.05 6.28 11.37
C ASP A 85 25.24 6.44 10.07
N TYR A 86 23.98 5.98 10.08
CA TYR A 86 23.10 6.05 8.91
C TYR A 86 22.39 7.40 8.85
N ASP A 87 22.73 8.21 7.84
CA ASP A 87 21.99 9.42 7.52
C ASP A 87 21.06 9.19 6.31
N LYS A 88 19.75 9.24 6.58
CA LYS A 88 18.70 9.09 5.56
C LYS A 88 18.62 10.26 4.58
N HIS A 89 19.25 11.39 4.88
CA HIS A 89 19.30 12.56 3.99
C HIS A 89 20.40 12.43 2.94
N VAL A 90 21.28 11.44 3.07
CA VAL A 90 22.33 11.11 2.09
C VAL A 90 21.88 9.91 1.27
N ASN A 91 21.80 10.08 -0.05
CA ASN A 91 21.48 8.99 -0.97
C ASN A 91 22.58 7.93 -0.99
N PRO A 92 22.26 6.65 -1.28
CA PRO A 92 23.27 5.64 -1.56
C PRO A 92 24.08 5.99 -2.82
N ASP A 93 25.28 5.41 -2.92
CA ASP A 93 26.09 5.49 -4.15
C ASP A 93 25.51 4.57 -5.24
N ASN A 94 25.58 5.02 -6.51
CA ASN A 94 25.20 4.22 -7.68
C ASN A 94 23.79 3.60 -7.61
N VAL A 95 22.78 4.41 -7.28
CA VAL A 95 21.41 3.91 -7.14
C VAL A 95 20.89 3.45 -8.51
N ASN A 96 20.53 2.17 -8.62
CA ASN A 96 19.65 1.68 -9.67
C ASN A 96 18.30 1.28 -9.07
N LEU A 97 17.28 2.08 -9.35
CA LEU A 97 15.92 1.87 -8.91
C LEU A 97 15.14 1.05 -9.94
N ARG A 98 14.69 -0.13 -9.52
CA ARG A 98 13.71 -0.93 -10.26
C ARG A 98 12.30 -0.56 -9.81
N PHE A 99 11.50 -0.03 -10.72
CA PHE A 99 10.17 0.50 -10.45
C PHE A 99 9.07 -0.20 -11.25
N GLY A 100 7.94 -0.47 -10.61
CA GLY A 100 6.78 -1.10 -11.26
C GLY A 100 5.45 -0.63 -10.69
N VAL A 101 4.39 -0.85 -11.47
CA VAL A 101 3.00 -0.50 -11.11
C VAL A 101 2.16 -1.76 -11.12
N ALA A 102 1.45 -2.02 -10.03
CA ALA A 102 0.36 -2.98 -9.96
C ALA A 102 -0.96 -2.21 -9.82
N LEU A 103 -1.90 -2.42 -10.74
CA LEU A 103 -3.20 -1.75 -10.73
C LEU A 103 -4.19 -2.56 -9.89
N ILE A 104 -4.82 -1.88 -8.93
CA ILE A 104 -5.84 -2.47 -8.05
C ILE A 104 -7.24 -2.04 -8.50
N ASP A 105 -7.42 -0.74 -8.78
CA ASP A 105 -8.69 -0.19 -9.25
C ASP A 105 -8.43 1.11 -10.03
N PHE A 106 -9.39 1.51 -10.87
CA PHE A 106 -9.33 2.78 -11.59
C PHE A 106 -10.70 3.35 -11.94
N HIS A 107 -10.77 4.67 -11.99
CA HIS A 107 -11.95 5.41 -12.41
C HIS A 107 -11.57 6.48 -13.45
N VAL A 108 -12.32 6.54 -14.54
CA VAL A 108 -12.20 7.59 -15.54
C VAL A 108 -13.05 8.79 -15.09
N LEU A 109 -12.40 9.93 -14.86
CA LEU A 109 -13.07 11.17 -14.50
C LEU A 109 -13.25 12.02 -15.77
N GLU A 110 -14.33 11.76 -16.51
CA GLU A 110 -14.57 12.35 -17.83
C GLU A 110 -14.61 13.88 -17.82
N GLU A 111 -15.25 14.47 -16.81
CA GLU A 111 -15.35 15.93 -16.67
C GLU A 111 -13.99 16.61 -16.46
N ARG A 112 -12.96 15.83 -16.09
CA ARG A 112 -11.62 16.33 -15.77
C ARG A 112 -10.55 15.88 -16.76
N ASP A 113 -10.91 15.11 -17.79
CA ASP A 113 -9.95 14.45 -18.69
C ASP A 113 -8.82 13.77 -17.88
N ALA A 114 -9.22 12.97 -16.88
CA ALA A 114 -8.29 12.39 -15.93
C ALA A 114 -8.61 10.92 -15.61
N LEU A 115 -7.57 10.19 -15.25
CA LEU A 115 -7.64 8.82 -14.75
C LEU A 115 -7.22 8.82 -13.29
N GLU A 116 -8.16 8.46 -12.42
CA GLU A 116 -7.88 8.13 -11.01
C GLU A 116 -7.49 6.65 -10.92
N SER A 117 -6.35 6.36 -10.29
CA SER A 117 -5.84 4.99 -10.16
C SER A 117 -5.45 4.69 -8.72
N TYR A 118 -5.83 3.50 -8.27
CA TYR A 118 -5.41 2.88 -7.02
C TYR A 118 -4.40 1.80 -7.37
N VAL A 119 -3.17 1.95 -6.90
CA VAL A 119 -2.04 1.11 -7.34
C VAL A 119 -1.18 0.68 -6.15
N TRP A 120 -0.49 -0.44 -6.31
CA TRP A 120 0.72 -0.72 -5.55
C TRP A 120 1.93 -0.31 -6.39
N LEU A 121 2.67 0.68 -5.90
CA LEU A 121 3.95 1.04 -6.51
C LEU A 121 5.04 0.16 -5.94
N ARG A 122 5.88 -0.43 -6.79
CA ARG A 122 6.95 -1.33 -6.35
C ARG A 122 8.28 -0.65 -6.58
N TYR A 123 8.99 -0.36 -5.50
CA TYR A 123 10.33 0.20 -5.51
C TYR A 123 11.32 -0.87 -5.04
N VAL A 124 12.35 -1.12 -5.84
CA VAL A 124 13.48 -1.95 -5.41
C VAL A 124 14.80 -1.26 -5.73
N TRP A 125 15.59 -0.99 -4.70
CA TRP A 125 16.93 -0.42 -4.84
C TRP A 125 17.91 -1.11 -3.90
N GLN A 126 19.18 -0.79 -4.06
CA GLN A 126 20.27 -1.31 -3.26
C GLN A 126 20.81 -0.19 -2.35
N ASP A 127 20.96 -0.46 -1.06
CA ASP A 127 21.64 0.42 -0.10
C ASP A 127 22.67 -0.40 0.68
N ASP A 128 23.93 -0.24 0.32
CA ASP A 128 25.03 -1.02 0.87
C ASP A 128 25.29 -0.75 2.36
N ARG A 129 24.83 0.40 2.87
CA ARG A 129 24.90 0.75 4.30
C ARG A 129 23.95 -0.10 5.15
N LEU A 130 22.96 -0.73 4.52
CA LEU A 130 21.96 -1.58 5.18
C LEU A 130 22.27 -3.09 5.02
N LYS A 131 23.49 -3.45 4.62
CA LYS A 131 23.98 -4.83 4.53
C LYS A 131 24.33 -5.42 5.88
N TRP A 132 24.08 -6.72 6.06
CA TRP A 132 24.60 -7.47 7.22
C TRP A 132 24.86 -8.93 6.88
N ASP A 133 25.64 -9.59 7.74
CA ASP A 133 25.88 -11.03 7.68
C ASP A 133 24.79 -11.78 8.49
N PRO A 134 23.97 -12.62 7.83
CA PRO A 134 22.99 -13.50 8.47
C PRO A 134 23.52 -14.31 9.66
N GLU A 135 24.72 -14.87 9.52
CA GLU A 135 25.30 -15.78 10.52
C GLU A 135 25.86 -15.00 11.72
N GLU A 136 26.48 -13.84 11.49
CA GLU A 136 26.98 -12.96 12.57
C GLU A 136 25.82 -12.38 13.38
N SER A 137 24.75 -11.95 12.70
CA SER A 137 23.61 -11.29 13.34
C SER A 137 22.60 -12.25 13.96
N GLY A 138 22.54 -13.50 13.47
CA GLY A 138 21.45 -14.44 13.73
C GLY A 138 20.10 -14.04 13.10
N VAL A 139 20.08 -13.01 12.25
CA VAL A 139 18.89 -12.56 11.50
C VAL A 139 19.07 -12.96 10.05
N THR A 140 18.45 -14.07 9.64
CA THR A 140 18.78 -14.70 8.35
C THR A 140 17.92 -14.27 7.16
N ASN A 141 16.79 -13.63 7.43
CA ASN A 141 15.84 -13.21 6.40
C ASN A 141 15.75 -11.68 6.30
N VAL A 142 14.58 -11.09 6.57
CA VAL A 142 14.27 -9.69 6.27
C VAL A 142 14.00 -8.92 7.55
N ILE A 143 14.47 -7.67 7.61
CA ILE A 143 14.04 -6.71 8.63
C ILE A 143 12.92 -5.82 8.09
N ARG A 144 11.95 -5.51 8.95
CA ARG A 144 10.78 -4.67 8.64
C ARG A 144 10.90 -3.36 9.42
N LEU A 145 10.88 -2.24 8.72
CA LEU A 145 11.03 -0.92 9.32
C LEU A 145 10.05 0.07 8.71
N ASP A 146 9.76 1.13 9.45
CA ASP A 146 9.04 2.28 8.91
C ASP A 146 9.89 2.92 7.78
N SER A 147 9.26 3.15 6.62
CA SER A 147 9.94 3.70 5.44
C SER A 147 10.56 5.09 5.65
N SER A 148 10.14 5.82 6.69
CA SER A 148 10.64 7.16 7.04
C SER A 148 12.00 7.16 7.76
N LEU A 149 12.47 5.98 8.18
CA LEU A 149 13.75 5.80 8.87
C LEU A 149 14.93 5.65 7.90
N ILE A 150 14.65 5.35 6.62
CA ILE A 150 15.68 5.14 5.60
C ILE A 150 15.57 6.18 4.48
N TRP A 151 16.65 6.32 3.70
CA TRP A 151 16.60 7.08 2.46
C TRP A 151 15.59 6.44 1.49
N LYS A 152 14.89 7.28 0.72
CA LYS A 152 13.94 6.86 -0.32
C LYS A 152 14.15 7.68 -1.59
N PRO A 153 14.00 7.08 -2.78
CA PRO A 153 14.03 7.81 -4.03
C PRO A 153 12.80 8.73 -4.15
N ASP A 154 12.95 9.84 -4.86
CA ASP A 154 11.96 10.89 -5.08
C ASP A 154 11.19 10.71 -6.41
N VAL A 155 10.71 9.49 -6.68
CA VAL A 155 9.91 9.23 -7.89
C VAL A 155 8.56 9.92 -7.78
N THR A 156 8.19 10.66 -8.83
CA THR A 156 6.91 11.38 -8.93
C THR A 156 6.21 11.12 -10.26
N LEU A 157 4.91 11.42 -10.33
CA LEU A 157 4.07 11.31 -11.51
C LEU A 157 4.08 12.64 -12.29
N TYR A 158 4.89 12.73 -13.34
CA TYR A 158 5.09 13.99 -14.09
C TYR A 158 3.81 14.52 -14.73
N ASN A 159 2.92 13.65 -15.19
CA ASN A 159 1.66 14.02 -15.81
C ASN A 159 0.47 13.99 -14.83
N SER A 160 0.71 14.24 -13.54
CA SER A 160 -0.34 14.37 -12.54
C SER A 160 -1.33 15.50 -12.90
N ALA A 161 -2.62 15.23 -12.75
CA ALA A 161 -3.69 16.23 -12.82
C ALA A 161 -3.96 16.88 -11.45
N ASP A 162 -3.36 16.37 -10.37
CA ASP A 162 -3.27 17.05 -9.06
C ASP A 162 -1.83 17.59 -8.87
N PRO A 163 -1.61 18.91 -8.96
CA PRO A 163 -0.27 19.50 -8.83
C PRO A 163 0.25 19.51 -7.39
N VAL A 164 -0.61 19.28 -6.39
CA VAL A 164 -0.25 19.30 -4.97
C VAL A 164 0.07 17.88 -4.50
N ASN A 165 -0.80 16.92 -4.82
CA ASN A 165 -0.65 15.52 -4.41
C ASN A 165 -0.34 14.64 -5.63
N MET A 166 0.85 14.80 -6.22
CA MET A 166 1.23 14.09 -7.44
C MET A 166 1.18 12.56 -7.28
N ILE A 167 1.54 12.05 -6.10
CA ILE A 167 1.32 10.67 -5.69
C ILE A 167 0.91 10.67 -4.21
N ASN A 168 -0.29 10.18 -3.88
CA ASN A 168 -0.76 10.08 -2.51
C ASN A 168 -0.67 8.63 -2.02
N CYS A 169 0.39 8.30 -1.29
CA CYS A 169 0.63 6.96 -0.78
C CYS A 169 0.34 6.85 0.71
N TRP A 170 -0.24 5.72 1.14
CA TRP A 170 -0.28 5.38 2.56
C TRP A 170 1.13 5.05 3.06
N GLN A 171 1.40 5.45 4.31
CA GLN A 171 2.63 5.07 5.00
C GLN A 171 2.67 3.55 5.16
N SER A 172 3.70 2.92 4.61
CA SER A 172 3.94 1.48 4.71
C SER A 172 5.36 1.20 5.18
N ASN A 173 5.56 -0.01 5.70
CA ASN A 173 6.89 -0.50 6.05
C ASN A 173 7.68 -0.91 4.79
N VAL A 174 9.00 -0.92 4.93
CA VAL A 174 9.94 -1.47 3.96
C VAL A 174 10.42 -2.84 4.40
N LEU A 175 10.83 -3.62 3.41
CA LEU A 175 11.55 -4.89 3.59
C LEU A 175 12.99 -4.67 3.18
N ILE A 176 13.94 -4.96 4.08
CA ILE A 176 15.37 -4.89 3.78
C ILE A 176 15.92 -6.30 3.92
N TYR A 177 16.61 -6.77 2.88
CA TYR A 177 17.24 -8.09 2.82
C TYR A 177 18.72 -8.01 3.22
N PRO A 178 19.37 -9.14 3.62
CA PRO A 178 20.72 -9.12 4.18
C PRO A 178 21.77 -8.51 3.26
N LYS A 179 21.54 -8.63 1.95
CA LYS A 179 22.39 -8.06 0.92
C LYS A 179 22.20 -6.55 0.73
N GLY A 180 21.39 -5.86 1.52
CA GLY A 180 21.10 -4.43 1.39
C GLY A 180 20.07 -4.08 0.30
N GLU A 181 19.42 -5.08 -0.29
CA GLU A 181 18.31 -4.85 -1.21
C GLU A 181 17.09 -4.39 -0.38
N VAL A 182 16.50 -3.27 -0.80
CA VAL A 182 15.31 -2.69 -0.17
C VAL A 182 14.13 -2.86 -1.11
N LEU A 183 13.03 -3.41 -0.60
CA LEU A 183 11.74 -3.50 -1.27
C LEU A 183 10.73 -2.64 -0.52
N TRP A 184 10.16 -1.65 -1.20
CA TRP A 184 9.09 -0.81 -0.70
C TRP A 184 7.88 -0.89 -1.63
N VAL A 185 6.72 -1.24 -1.06
CA VAL A 185 5.47 -1.41 -1.83
C VAL A 185 4.34 -0.61 -1.18
N PRO A 186 4.32 0.73 -1.29
CA PRO A 186 3.23 1.53 -0.78
C PRO A 186 1.97 1.39 -1.67
N PRO A 187 0.77 1.28 -1.08
CA PRO A 187 -0.47 1.48 -1.79
C PRO A 187 -0.71 2.99 -1.97
N CYS A 188 -1.02 3.39 -3.19
CA CYS A 188 -1.12 4.80 -3.57
C CYS A 188 -2.37 5.08 -4.40
N LYS A 189 -2.95 6.25 -4.18
CA LYS A 189 -3.92 6.90 -5.04
C LYS A 189 -3.22 7.98 -5.86
N MET A 190 -3.52 8.05 -7.15
CA MET A 190 -2.98 9.06 -8.05
C MET A 190 -4.01 9.51 -9.07
N LEU A 191 -3.85 10.74 -9.54
CA LEU A 191 -4.69 11.32 -10.57
C LEU A 191 -3.81 11.75 -11.74
N SER A 192 -3.92 11.09 -12.89
CA SER A 192 -3.14 11.38 -14.09
C SER A 192 -4.01 12.09 -15.14
N ARG A 193 -3.40 12.97 -15.94
CA ARG A 193 -4.06 13.53 -17.12
C ARG A 193 -4.21 12.44 -18.17
N CYS A 194 -5.44 12.26 -18.66
CA CYS A 194 -5.77 11.35 -19.74
C CYS A 194 -6.60 12.10 -20.78
N HIS A 195 -6.07 12.32 -21.98
CA HIS A 195 -6.77 13.05 -23.03
C HIS A 195 -7.91 12.22 -23.63
N LEU A 196 -9.08 12.25 -22.99
CA LEU A 196 -10.24 11.47 -23.37
C LEU A 196 -10.87 12.05 -24.65
N THR A 197 -11.02 11.21 -25.68
CA THR A 197 -11.71 11.56 -26.94
C THR A 197 -13.08 10.90 -26.99
N LEU A 198 -13.85 11.03 -25.91
CA LEU A 198 -15.17 10.37 -25.77
C LEU A 198 -16.29 11.07 -26.57
N LYS A 199 -16.07 12.30 -27.05
CA LYS A 199 -17.07 13.19 -27.68
C LYS A 199 -17.69 12.67 -28.98
N LYS A 200 -17.16 11.62 -29.61
CA LYS A 200 -17.66 11.10 -30.89
C LYS A 200 -17.99 9.61 -30.89
N GLN A 201 -17.55 8.86 -29.88
CA GLN A 201 -17.79 7.41 -29.78
C GLN A 201 -17.89 7.01 -28.31
N PRO A 202 -19.10 6.63 -27.81
CA PRO A 202 -19.26 6.20 -26.42
C PRO A 202 -18.45 4.94 -26.05
N TYR A 203 -17.92 4.22 -27.04
CA TYR A 203 -17.13 2.99 -26.91
C TYR A 203 -15.73 3.06 -27.56
N GLY A 204 -15.24 4.27 -27.85
CA GLY A 204 -13.91 4.43 -28.42
C GLY A 204 -12.83 4.03 -27.40
N GLU A 205 -11.81 3.30 -27.86
CA GLU A 205 -10.64 2.97 -27.06
C GLU A 205 -9.93 4.27 -26.64
N GLN A 206 -9.52 4.34 -25.37
CA GLN A 206 -8.78 5.46 -24.81
C GLN A 206 -7.47 4.94 -24.25
N THR A 207 -6.35 5.59 -24.60
CA THR A 207 -5.06 5.28 -23.99
C THR A 207 -4.69 6.36 -22.99
N CYS A 208 -4.65 5.98 -21.71
CA CYS A 208 -4.13 6.82 -20.64
C CYS A 208 -2.67 6.47 -20.36
N THR A 209 -1.88 7.48 -20.03
CA THR A 209 -0.45 7.33 -19.76
C THR A 209 -0.14 7.69 -18.31
N LEU A 210 0.73 6.92 -17.65
CA LEU A 210 1.33 7.25 -16.37
C LEU A 210 2.84 7.41 -16.56
N LYS A 211 3.37 8.60 -16.29
CA LYS A 211 4.78 8.93 -16.51
C LYS A 211 5.50 9.18 -15.20
N PHE A 212 6.39 8.26 -14.82
CA PHE A 212 7.14 8.31 -13.56
C PHE A 212 8.62 8.60 -13.80
N GLY A 213 9.22 9.39 -12.93
CA GLY A 213 10.68 9.61 -12.90
C GLY A 213 11.09 10.29 -11.60
N SER A 214 12.41 10.32 -11.33
CA SER A 214 12.95 11.11 -10.22
C SER A 214 12.70 12.59 -10.46
N TRP A 215 12.44 13.37 -9.40
CA TRP A 215 12.25 14.81 -9.54
C TRP A 215 13.57 15.58 -9.55
N THR A 216 14.52 15.18 -8.70
CA THR A 216 15.75 15.94 -8.45
C THR A 216 17.03 15.23 -8.89
N PHE A 217 17.02 13.91 -9.10
CA PHE A 217 18.18 13.16 -9.56
C PHE A 217 18.16 12.98 -11.08
N ASP A 218 19.31 13.24 -11.70
CA ASP A 218 19.59 12.84 -13.06
C ASP A 218 19.96 11.34 -13.16
N GLY A 219 20.07 10.85 -14.39
CA GLY A 219 20.34 9.45 -14.72
C GLY A 219 21.77 8.98 -14.41
N PHE A 220 22.72 9.87 -14.09
CA PHE A 220 24.04 9.47 -13.60
C PHE A 220 24.02 9.16 -12.10
N VAL A 221 23.16 9.84 -11.33
CA VAL A 221 23.02 9.61 -9.89
C VAL A 221 22.00 8.50 -9.59
N LEU A 222 20.86 8.52 -10.29
CA LEU A 222 19.77 7.56 -10.10
C LEU A 222 19.38 6.95 -11.45
N GLY A 223 19.85 5.72 -11.68
CA GLY A 223 19.37 4.87 -12.75
C GLY A 223 17.96 4.38 -12.47
N LEU A 224 17.11 4.36 -13.50
CA LEU A 224 15.71 3.92 -13.39
C LEU A 224 15.44 2.78 -14.39
N ASP A 225 14.97 1.63 -13.89
CA ASP A 225 14.67 0.44 -14.68
C ASP A 225 13.30 -0.17 -14.32
N LEU A 226 12.75 -0.99 -15.22
CA LEU A 226 11.47 -1.66 -14.99
C LEU A 226 11.62 -2.79 -13.95
N TYR A 227 10.71 -2.85 -12.98
CA TYR A 227 10.64 -3.94 -12.01
C TYR A 227 10.47 -5.29 -12.71
N LYS A 228 11.40 -6.22 -12.42
CA LYS A 228 11.50 -7.54 -13.07
C LYS A 228 11.58 -7.49 -14.60
N ALA A 229 12.06 -6.37 -15.18
CA ALA A 229 12.05 -6.12 -16.62
C ALA A 229 10.65 -6.27 -17.26
N ASN A 230 9.58 -6.13 -16.47
CA ASN A 230 8.22 -6.29 -16.97
C ASN A 230 7.83 -5.07 -17.80
N LYS A 231 7.38 -5.31 -19.04
CA LYS A 231 6.99 -4.28 -20.00
C LYS A 231 5.49 -4.00 -19.99
N THR A 232 4.80 -4.31 -18.90
CA THR A 232 3.35 -4.11 -18.72
C THR A 232 3.04 -3.62 -17.31
N ILE A 233 1.83 -3.10 -17.12
CA ILE A 233 1.26 -2.88 -15.78
C ILE A 233 0.80 -4.24 -15.26
N ASP A 234 1.09 -4.53 -14.01
CA ASP A 234 0.61 -5.76 -13.36
C ASP A 234 -0.88 -5.62 -13.02
N LEU A 235 -1.70 -6.53 -13.55
CA LEU A 235 -3.16 -6.54 -13.41
C LEU A 235 -3.66 -7.72 -12.57
N SER A 236 -2.77 -8.46 -11.89
CA SER A 236 -3.13 -9.68 -11.14
C SER A 236 -4.21 -9.45 -10.08
N ASP A 237 -4.22 -8.25 -9.49
CA ASP A 237 -5.11 -7.85 -8.41
C ASP A 237 -6.14 -6.80 -8.86
N LEU A 238 -6.32 -6.63 -10.17
CA LEU A 238 -7.27 -5.66 -10.73
C LEU A 238 -8.71 -6.06 -10.38
N ASN A 239 -9.43 -5.14 -9.77
CA ASN A 239 -10.87 -5.25 -9.58
C ASN A 239 -11.62 -4.87 -10.87
N ASN A 240 -12.54 -5.73 -11.30
CA ASN A 240 -13.33 -5.54 -12.52
C ASN A 240 -14.64 -4.74 -12.29
N SER A 241 -14.65 -3.83 -11.30
CA SER A 241 -15.84 -3.02 -10.98
C SER A 241 -15.93 -1.70 -11.75
N SER A 242 -14.94 -1.40 -12.60
CA SER A 242 -14.94 -0.17 -13.40
C SER A 242 -15.95 -0.26 -14.55
N GLU A 243 -16.50 0.88 -14.97
CA GLU A 243 -17.31 1.00 -16.19
C GLU A 243 -16.50 0.76 -17.48
N PHE A 244 -15.19 0.56 -17.33
CA PHE A 244 -14.23 0.37 -18.38
C PHE A 244 -13.49 -0.95 -18.19
N GLU A 245 -13.24 -1.66 -19.28
CA GLU A 245 -12.32 -2.79 -19.34
C GLU A 245 -10.92 -2.31 -19.75
N VAL A 246 -9.88 -2.99 -19.25
CA VAL A 246 -8.50 -2.78 -19.69
C VAL A 246 -8.21 -3.72 -20.86
N LEU A 247 -7.98 -3.17 -22.05
CA LEU A 247 -7.69 -3.94 -23.26
C LEU A 247 -6.23 -4.35 -23.37
N SER A 248 -5.32 -3.44 -23.03
CA SER A 248 -3.88 -3.70 -23.09
C SER A 248 -3.11 -2.73 -22.21
N THR A 249 -1.91 -3.15 -21.80
CA THR A 249 -0.97 -2.30 -21.09
C THR A 249 0.42 -2.45 -21.67
N SER A 250 1.24 -1.40 -21.57
CA SER A 250 2.65 -1.44 -21.94
C SER A 250 3.47 -0.53 -21.03
N ALA A 251 4.76 -0.81 -20.91
CA ALA A 251 5.70 -0.03 -20.14
C ALA A 251 7.03 0.09 -20.88
N LYS A 252 7.60 1.29 -20.89
CA LYS A 252 8.91 1.57 -21.50
C LYS A 252 9.72 2.54 -20.67
N LYS A 253 11.04 2.37 -20.70
CA LYS A 253 12.02 3.35 -20.24
C LYS A 253 12.29 4.35 -21.37
N ASN A 254 12.41 5.63 -21.02
CA ASN A 254 12.86 6.68 -21.91
C ASN A 254 13.97 7.46 -21.20
N ASP A 255 14.98 7.90 -21.94
CA ASP A 255 16.01 8.82 -21.45
C ASP A 255 15.84 10.13 -22.20
N ARG A 256 15.70 11.24 -21.46
CA ARG A 256 15.49 12.56 -22.04
C ARG A 256 16.60 13.52 -21.61
N TYR A 257 17.21 14.17 -22.58
CA TYR A 257 18.08 15.32 -22.34
C TYR A 257 17.23 16.59 -22.40
N TYR A 258 17.28 17.38 -21.33
CA TYR A 258 16.59 18.67 -21.26
C TYR A 258 17.52 19.80 -21.69
N SER A 259 16.99 20.88 -22.26
CA SER A 259 17.83 22.01 -22.70
C SER A 259 18.55 22.73 -21.56
N CYS A 260 18.12 22.53 -20.31
CA CYS A 260 18.76 23.11 -19.14
C CYS A 260 20.09 22.43 -18.78
N CYS A 261 20.28 21.17 -19.16
CA CYS A 261 21.07 20.23 -18.37
C CYS A 261 21.74 19.18 -19.29
N PRO A 262 23.07 18.95 -19.20
CA PRO A 262 23.77 17.98 -20.05
C PRO A 262 23.52 16.51 -19.69
N GLU A 263 22.95 16.25 -18.51
CA GLU A 263 22.67 14.92 -17.98
C GLU A 263 21.33 14.38 -18.53
N PRO A 264 21.20 13.06 -18.74
CA PRO A 264 19.92 12.46 -19.07
C PRO A 264 19.02 12.42 -17.84
N TYR A 265 17.72 12.56 -18.05
CA TYR A 265 16.68 12.28 -17.06
C TYR A 265 15.87 11.09 -17.55
N SER A 266 15.96 9.98 -16.84
CA SER A 266 15.23 8.75 -17.16
C SER A 266 13.79 8.81 -16.63
N ASP A 267 12.85 8.35 -17.44
CA ASP A 267 11.46 8.18 -17.05
C ASP A 267 10.93 6.79 -17.48
N LEU A 268 9.97 6.27 -16.72
CA LEU A 268 9.18 5.10 -17.07
C LEU A 268 7.77 5.55 -17.46
N THR A 269 7.40 5.23 -18.69
CA THR A 269 6.07 5.52 -19.24
C THR A 269 5.26 4.23 -19.30
N PHE A 270 4.17 4.18 -18.56
CA PHE A 270 3.18 3.10 -18.59
C PHE A 270 1.96 3.57 -19.37
N ASN A 271 1.53 2.81 -20.38
CA ASN A 271 0.30 3.07 -21.11
C ASN A 271 -0.74 2.02 -20.74
N MET A 272 -1.97 2.47 -20.59
CA MET A 272 -3.14 1.62 -20.34
C MET A 272 -4.22 2.01 -21.35
N THR A 273 -4.57 1.07 -22.23
CA THR A 273 -5.68 1.23 -23.16
C THR A 273 -6.92 0.63 -22.55
N ILE A 274 -7.96 1.44 -22.42
CA ILE A 274 -9.23 1.09 -21.82
C ILE A 274 -10.38 1.29 -22.81
N LYS A 275 -11.49 0.61 -22.57
CA LYS A 275 -12.71 0.73 -23.37
C LYS A 275 -13.92 0.66 -22.46
N ARG A 276 -14.93 1.50 -22.73
CA ARG A 276 -16.18 1.46 -21.96
C ARG A 276 -16.90 0.14 -22.19
N ILE A 277 -17.31 -0.51 -21.10
CA ILE A 277 -18.16 -1.69 -21.14
C ILE A 277 -19.59 -1.24 -21.50
N PRO A 278 -20.22 -1.81 -22.55
CA PRO A 278 -21.64 -1.54 -22.82
C PRO A 278 -22.51 -2.02 -21.65
N GLY A 279 -23.31 -1.13 -21.05
CA GLY A 279 -24.22 -1.49 -19.97
C GLY A 279 -25.52 -2.16 -20.46
N ASP A 280 -26.24 -2.80 -19.52
CA ASP A 280 -27.57 -3.42 -19.72
C ASP A 280 -28.65 -2.45 -20.24
N GLU A 281 -28.47 -1.13 -20.06
CA GLU A 281 -29.39 -0.11 -20.57
C GLU A 281 -29.52 -0.11 -22.10
N LEU A 282 -28.58 -0.74 -22.81
CA LEU A 282 -28.63 -0.87 -24.27
C LEU A 282 -29.05 -2.25 -24.76
N ILE A 283 -28.96 -3.30 -23.92
CA ILE A 283 -29.54 -4.62 -24.24
C ILE A 283 -31.07 -4.52 -24.28
N LYS A 284 -31.68 -3.59 -23.53
CA LYS A 284 -33.13 -3.35 -23.54
C LYS A 284 -33.62 -2.37 -24.63
N LYS A 285 -32.72 -1.82 -25.46
CA LYS A 285 -33.06 -0.82 -26.50
C LYS A 285 -32.90 -1.32 -27.94
N TRP A 286 -32.69 -2.61 -28.13
CA TRP A 286 -32.73 -3.34 -29.39
C TRP A 286 -33.69 -4.53 -29.26
#